data_AF-A0A9E1HHK5-F1
#
_entry.id   AF-A0A9E1HHK5-F1
#
_cell.length_a   1.000
_cell.length_b   1.000
_cell.length_c   1.000
_cell.angle_alpha   90.00
_cell.angle_beta   90.00
_cell.angle_gamma   90.00
#
_symmetry.space_group_name_H-M   'P 1'
#
loop_
_entity.id
_entity.type
_entity.pdbx_description
1 polymer ?
#
loop_
_entity_poly.entity_id
_entity_poly.type
_entity_poly.pdbx_seq_one_letter_code
_entity_poly.pdbx_strand_id
1 'polypeptide(L)'
;MKRLKKIIKDFLIPESDKFYWDKKATVLEWQKQTGKKLSTGSTNQDIYNTAVTDGYNASWDSLADGFPDYFIEIPALDTTVAIVIGIYAANRVAKFTDRIGSEKSEKNTGKKSLEKMISKMKDKDYDKNNPYDMRSGLNHRKMGHDIFSYAKKSIPGDYVMRDKLGNLRTVADIVGGSNQNKFSMSDIINATYGRETNNFFASIWDKIEHTIFHLAKDMVTPNGVPLPFTELCNQFTTKNNVSGYGVDNKILDSIQNEFVTMRASDLTSIAFIDSIHLLFYKLKENEWKKFDIDTIDATKAQLKVLSYCSCVITQMFLYLFQTQDIQDFHSLKEGIKNATKTKDRKTNANDGGTLNWVMIVLIFKNVCQVFYYQSKTNKALLSEQQQLIDELLKEQESYGTTV
;
A
#
# COMPACT_ATOMS: atom_id res chain seq x y z
N MET A 1 -29.40 33.33 1.19
CA MET A 1 -29.29 32.19 2.13
C MET A 1 -30.23 31.01 1.84
N LYS A 2 -31.56 31.19 1.70
CA LYS A 2 -32.49 30.06 1.40
C LYS A 2 -32.20 29.34 0.06
N ARG A 3 -31.88 30.07 -1.01
CA ARG A 3 -31.45 29.49 -2.30
C ARG A 3 -30.12 28.74 -2.22
N LEU A 4 -29.15 29.28 -1.48
CA LEU A 4 -27.84 28.63 -1.29
C LEU A 4 -27.95 27.35 -0.44
N LYS A 5 -28.78 27.36 0.62
CA LYS A 5 -29.11 26.15 1.38
C LYS A 5 -29.81 25.09 0.53
N LYS A 6 -30.67 25.51 -0.41
CA LYS A 6 -31.34 24.58 -1.34
C LYS A 6 -30.35 23.97 -2.33
N ILE A 7 -29.48 24.78 -2.94
CA ILE A 7 -28.41 24.30 -3.83
C ILE A 7 -27.46 23.36 -3.09
N ILE A 8 -27.05 23.71 -1.86
CA ILE A 8 -26.21 22.85 -1.01
C ILE A 8 -26.94 21.55 -0.67
N LYS A 9 -28.24 21.59 -0.37
CA LYS A 9 -29.03 20.38 -0.06
C LYS A 9 -29.21 19.49 -1.29
N ASP A 10 -29.46 20.07 -2.46
CA ASP A 10 -29.66 19.36 -3.73
C ASP A 10 -28.33 18.85 -4.33
N PHE A 11 -27.18 19.43 -3.93
CA PHE A 11 -25.84 19.04 -4.42
C PHE A 11 -25.06 18.16 -3.43
N LEU A 12 -25.36 18.20 -2.12
CA LEU A 12 -24.65 17.45 -1.07
C LEU A 12 -25.49 16.39 -0.36
N ILE A 13 -26.80 16.32 -0.58
CA ILE A 13 -27.58 15.16 -0.17
C ILE A 13 -27.79 14.33 -1.43
N PRO A 14 -26.92 13.35 -1.72
CA PRO A 14 -27.20 12.39 -2.77
C PRO A 14 -28.58 11.78 -2.51
N GLU A 15 -29.39 11.69 -3.57
CA GLU A 15 -30.60 10.87 -3.57
C GLU A 15 -30.23 9.50 -2.99
N SER A 16 -31.01 8.99 -2.03
CA SER A 16 -30.66 7.68 -1.46
C SER A 16 -30.72 6.62 -2.55
N ASP A 17 -29.76 5.69 -2.57
CA ASP A 17 -29.69 4.65 -3.61
C ASP A 17 -31.04 3.93 -3.78
N LYS A 18 -31.70 3.60 -2.67
CA LYS A 18 -33.05 3.01 -2.68
C LYS A 18 -34.06 3.87 -3.46
N PHE A 19 -34.14 5.17 -3.16
CA PHE A 19 -35.11 6.04 -3.81
C PHE A 19 -34.80 6.23 -5.30
N TYR A 20 -33.52 6.31 -5.66
CA TYR A 20 -33.08 6.34 -7.06
C TYR A 20 -33.51 5.07 -7.81
N TRP A 21 -33.31 3.88 -7.23
CA TRP A 21 -33.64 2.61 -7.86
C TRP A 21 -35.16 2.35 -7.92
N ASP A 22 -35.92 2.66 -6.87
CA ASP A 22 -37.38 2.54 -6.87
C ASP A 22 -38.02 3.44 -7.93
N LYS A 23 -37.46 4.64 -8.14
CA LYS A 23 -37.86 5.55 -9.22
C LYS A 23 -37.66 4.94 -10.60
N LYS A 24 -36.52 4.28 -10.81
CA LYS A 24 -36.21 3.58 -12.07
C LYS A 24 -37.12 2.37 -12.27
N ALA A 25 -37.37 1.59 -11.23
CA ALA A 25 -38.28 0.45 -11.26
C ALA A 25 -39.71 0.87 -11.65
N THR A 26 -40.22 1.93 -11.02
CA THR A 26 -41.56 2.48 -11.31
C THR A 26 -41.69 2.92 -12.77
N VAL A 27 -40.67 3.58 -13.33
CA VAL A 27 -40.68 4.00 -14.74
C VAL A 27 -40.64 2.79 -15.67
N LEU A 28 -39.81 1.79 -15.37
CA LEU A 28 -39.70 0.55 -16.16
C LEU A 28 -41.02 -0.22 -16.20
N GLU A 29 -41.67 -0.42 -15.06
CA GLU A 29 -42.95 -1.15 -14.98
C GLU A 29 -44.06 -0.40 -15.73
N TRP A 30 -44.12 0.93 -15.57
CA TRP A 30 -45.05 1.77 -16.31
C TRP A 30 -44.86 1.65 -17.83
N GLN A 31 -43.62 1.69 -18.31
CA GLN A 31 -43.32 1.54 -19.74
C GLN A 31 -43.70 0.15 -20.27
N LYS A 32 -43.40 -0.90 -19.50
CA LYS A 32 -43.71 -2.29 -19.85
C LYS A 32 -45.21 -2.51 -20.03
N GLN A 33 -46.02 -1.99 -19.11
CA GLN A 33 -47.48 -2.19 -19.11
C GLN A 33 -48.21 -1.28 -20.11
N THR A 34 -47.73 -0.05 -20.31
CA THR A 34 -48.43 0.92 -21.16
C THR A 34 -47.94 0.98 -22.61
N GLY A 35 -46.73 0.49 -22.90
CA GLY A 35 -46.09 0.61 -24.20
C GLY A 35 -45.80 2.06 -24.64
N LYS A 36 -46.01 3.05 -23.75
CA LYS A 36 -45.78 4.46 -24.05
C LYS A 36 -44.27 4.71 -24.22
N LYS A 37 -43.89 5.14 -25.42
CA LYS A 37 -42.52 5.61 -25.69
C LYS A 37 -42.33 7.00 -25.12
N LEU A 38 -41.16 7.25 -24.54
CA LEU A 38 -40.80 8.54 -23.96
C LEU A 38 -40.73 9.63 -25.03
N SER A 39 -41.16 10.84 -24.69
CA SER A 39 -40.85 12.01 -25.52
C SER A 39 -39.36 12.32 -25.39
N THR A 40 -38.72 12.66 -26.51
CA THR A 40 -37.27 12.92 -26.60
C THR A 40 -36.77 14.10 -25.74
N GLY A 41 -37.66 14.88 -25.13
CA GLY A 41 -37.32 16.04 -24.29
C GLY A 41 -37.71 15.94 -22.81
N SER A 42 -38.30 14.82 -22.36
CA SER A 42 -38.73 14.67 -20.96
C SER A 42 -37.55 14.40 -20.02
N THR A 43 -37.54 15.02 -18.84
CA THR A 43 -36.52 14.70 -17.82
C THR A 43 -36.87 13.38 -17.11
N ASN A 44 -35.88 12.71 -16.51
CA ASN A 44 -36.11 11.51 -15.69
C ASN A 44 -37.14 11.73 -14.56
N GLN A 45 -37.26 12.96 -14.05
CA GLN A 45 -38.25 13.29 -13.03
C GLN A 45 -39.66 13.41 -13.61
N ASP A 46 -39.82 14.01 -14.79
CA ASP A 46 -41.13 14.17 -15.45
C ASP A 46 -41.74 12.81 -15.80
N ILE A 47 -40.90 11.89 -16.25
CA ILE A 47 -41.28 10.52 -16.59
C ILE A 47 -41.75 9.77 -15.35
N TYR A 48 -41.00 9.87 -14.25
CA TYR A 48 -41.39 9.27 -12.98
C TYR A 48 -42.70 9.86 -12.43
N ASN A 49 -42.86 11.19 -12.46
CA ASN A 49 -44.10 11.83 -12.02
C ASN A 49 -45.31 11.37 -12.84
N THR A 50 -45.11 11.16 -14.15
CA THR A 50 -46.15 10.63 -15.05
C THR A 50 -46.51 9.19 -14.67
N ALA A 51 -45.52 8.33 -14.45
CA ALA A 51 -45.74 6.95 -14.03
C ALA A 51 -46.51 6.87 -12.69
N VAL A 52 -46.13 7.72 -11.71
CA VAL A 52 -46.83 7.80 -10.42
C VAL A 52 -48.26 8.32 -10.58
N THR A 53 -48.48 9.31 -11.45
CA THR A 53 -49.82 9.84 -11.75
C THR A 53 -50.72 8.79 -12.41
N ASP A 54 -50.13 7.95 -13.27
CA ASP A 54 -50.80 6.81 -13.90
C ASP A 54 -51.01 5.64 -12.91
N GLY A 55 -50.63 5.80 -11.63
CA GLY A 55 -50.91 4.85 -10.55
C GLY A 55 -49.80 3.83 -10.27
N TYR A 56 -48.61 3.98 -10.87
CA TYR A 56 -47.51 3.03 -10.71
C TYR A 56 -46.64 3.39 -9.52
N ASN A 57 -46.31 2.37 -8.73
CA ASN A 57 -45.37 2.46 -7.62
C ASN A 57 -44.69 1.10 -7.44
N ALA A 58 -43.59 0.89 -8.17
CA ALA A 58 -42.81 -0.34 -8.10
C ALA A 58 -41.52 -0.09 -7.31
N SER A 59 -41.16 -1.03 -6.44
CA SER A 59 -39.83 -1.04 -5.83
C SER A 59 -38.85 -1.79 -6.71
N TRP A 60 -37.59 -1.41 -6.65
CA TRP A 60 -36.53 -2.16 -7.31
C TRP A 60 -36.46 -3.60 -6.80
N ASP A 61 -36.60 -3.81 -5.49
CA ASP A 61 -36.61 -5.13 -4.87
C ASP A 61 -37.67 -6.06 -5.49
N SER A 62 -38.87 -5.53 -5.78
CA SER A 62 -39.95 -6.33 -6.39
C SER A 62 -39.70 -6.62 -7.87
N LEU A 63 -39.01 -5.73 -8.58
CA LEU A 63 -38.74 -5.86 -10.01
C LEU A 63 -37.50 -6.73 -10.26
N ALA A 64 -36.56 -6.71 -9.32
CA ALA A 64 -35.36 -7.52 -9.31
C ALA A 64 -35.60 -8.94 -8.73
N ASP A 65 -36.79 -9.22 -8.20
CA ASP A 65 -37.15 -10.52 -7.63
C ASP A 65 -37.04 -11.62 -8.70
N GLY A 66 -36.10 -12.55 -8.50
CA GLY A 66 -35.77 -13.62 -9.45
C GLY A 66 -34.54 -13.38 -10.34
N PHE A 67 -33.93 -12.19 -10.33
CA PHE A 67 -32.61 -12.01 -10.93
C PHE A 67 -31.54 -12.64 -10.01
N PRO A 68 -30.58 -13.40 -10.56
CA PRO A 68 -29.49 -13.95 -9.76
C PRO A 68 -28.61 -12.82 -9.22
N ASP A 69 -28.15 -12.96 -7.97
CA ASP A 69 -27.23 -12.02 -7.34
C ASP A 69 -25.85 -12.09 -8.03
N TYR A 70 -25.61 -11.22 -9.00
CA TYR A 70 -24.30 -11.15 -9.69
C TYR A 70 -23.22 -10.44 -8.88
N PHE A 71 -23.58 -9.78 -7.79
CA PHE A 71 -22.67 -8.98 -6.97
C PHE A 71 -22.86 -9.31 -5.49
N ILE A 72 -21.75 -9.46 -4.78
CA ILE A 72 -21.77 -9.45 -3.31
C ILE A 72 -21.88 -8.00 -2.87
N GLU A 73 -23.03 -7.62 -2.31
CA GLU A 73 -23.12 -6.38 -1.56
C GLU A 73 -22.25 -6.50 -0.31
N ILE A 74 -21.33 -5.55 -0.09
CA ILE A 74 -20.56 -5.48 1.15
C ILE A 74 -21.42 -4.79 2.21
N PRO A 75 -21.89 -5.51 3.25
CA PRO A 75 -22.70 -4.90 4.30
C PRO A 75 -21.90 -3.85 5.06
N ALA A 76 -22.58 -2.85 5.62
CA ALA A 76 -21.96 -1.82 6.46
C ALA A 76 -21.17 -2.40 7.63
N LEU A 77 -21.58 -3.56 8.17
CA LEU A 77 -20.85 -4.28 9.20
C LEU A 77 -19.48 -4.77 8.70
N ASP A 78 -19.43 -5.36 7.50
CA ASP A 78 -18.20 -5.89 6.91
C ASP A 78 -17.24 -4.75 6.54
N THR A 79 -17.78 -3.62 6.04
CA THR A 79 -17.03 -2.37 5.86
C THR A 79 -16.43 -1.90 7.19
N THR A 80 -17.23 -1.89 8.26
CA THR A 80 -16.78 -1.48 9.60
C THR A 80 -15.69 -2.39 10.12
N VAL A 81 -15.85 -3.71 9.98
CA VAL A 81 -14.83 -4.71 10.35
C VAL A 81 -13.53 -4.46 9.60
N ALA A 82 -13.59 -4.26 8.28
CA ALA A 82 -12.40 -3.95 7.48
C ALA A 82 -11.67 -2.68 7.95
N ILE A 83 -12.41 -1.61 8.23
CA ILE A 83 -11.84 -0.36 8.76
C ILE A 83 -11.19 -0.58 10.13
N VAL A 84 -11.88 -1.28 11.04
CA VAL A 84 -11.38 -1.57 12.40
C VAL A 84 -10.09 -2.41 12.35
N ILE A 85 -10.01 -3.40 11.46
CA ILE A 85 -8.78 -4.19 11.24
C ILE A 85 -7.61 -3.28 10.89
N GLY A 86 -7.81 -2.33 9.96
CA GLY A 86 -6.78 -1.38 9.55
C GLY A 86 -6.33 -0.45 10.68
N ILE A 87 -7.30 0.12 11.42
CA ILE A 87 -7.03 0.96 12.59
C ILE A 87 -6.28 0.18 13.66
N TYR A 88 -6.66 -1.07 13.92
CA TYR A 88 -6.01 -1.92 14.93
C TYR A 88 -4.58 -2.27 14.53
N ALA A 89 -4.35 -2.61 13.25
CA ALA A 89 -3.02 -2.86 12.71
C ALA A 89 -2.10 -1.66 12.95
N ALA A 90 -2.54 -0.45 12.62
CA ALA A 90 -1.77 0.78 12.84
C ALA A 90 -1.58 1.09 14.34
N ASN A 91 -2.64 1.03 15.15
CA ASN A 91 -2.58 1.49 16.54
C ASN A 91 -1.96 0.49 17.52
N ARG A 92 -2.00 -0.81 17.21
CA ARG A 92 -1.54 -1.86 18.13
C ARG A 92 -0.36 -2.61 17.54
N VAL A 93 -0.50 -3.14 16.33
CA VAL A 93 0.55 -3.99 15.73
C VAL A 93 1.77 -3.16 15.39
N ALA A 94 1.62 -2.09 14.61
CA ALA A 94 2.73 -1.21 14.23
C ALA A 94 3.44 -0.62 15.46
N LYS A 95 2.69 -0.06 16.42
CA LYS A 95 3.26 0.49 17.66
C LYS A 95 4.00 -0.56 18.48
N PHE A 96 3.46 -1.77 18.56
CA PHE A 96 4.10 -2.85 19.30
C PHE A 96 5.39 -3.30 18.62
N THR A 97 5.38 -3.45 17.29
CA THR A 97 6.57 -3.80 16.49
C THR A 97 7.65 -2.73 16.62
N ASP A 98 7.31 -1.45 16.43
CA ASP A 98 8.26 -0.33 16.57
C ASP A 98 8.82 -0.25 18.00
N ARG A 99 7.96 -0.43 19.01
CA ARG A 99 8.40 -0.45 20.42
C ARG A 99 9.43 -1.54 20.64
N ILE A 100 9.21 -2.76 20.17
CA ILE A 100 10.17 -3.88 20.32
C ILE A 100 11.46 -3.62 19.52
N GLY A 101 11.37 -2.97 18.36
CA GLY A 101 12.51 -2.59 17.53
C GLY A 101 13.39 -1.49 18.14
N SER A 102 12.87 -0.68 19.06
CA SER A 102 13.57 0.50 19.61
C SER A 102 14.63 0.19 20.68
N GLU A 103 15.74 0.95 20.68
CA GLU A 103 16.73 0.97 21.78
C GLU A 103 16.13 1.40 23.13
N LYS A 104 15.03 2.17 23.09
CA LYS A 104 14.30 2.63 24.27
C LYS A 104 13.61 1.49 25.00
N SER A 105 13.09 0.50 24.28
CA SER A 105 12.51 -0.72 24.87
C SER A 105 13.55 -1.56 25.58
N GLU A 106 14.78 -1.63 25.06
CA GLU A 106 15.87 -2.34 25.73
C GLU A 106 16.25 -1.70 27.07
N LYS A 107 16.35 -0.37 27.12
CA LYS A 107 16.60 0.37 28.37
C LYS A 107 15.48 0.18 29.40
N ASN A 108 14.23 0.09 28.95
CA ASN A 108 13.07 0.01 29.86
C ASN A 108 12.69 -1.41 30.29
N THR A 109 13.04 -2.44 29.52
CA THR A 109 12.59 -3.83 29.77
C THR A 109 13.72 -4.80 30.04
N GLY A 110 14.99 -4.40 29.83
CA GLY A 110 16.15 -5.27 29.91
C GLY A 110 16.24 -6.32 28.78
N LYS A 111 15.24 -6.38 27.88
CA LYS A 111 15.23 -7.27 26.71
C LYS A 111 15.91 -6.57 25.54
N LYS A 112 16.91 -7.23 24.93
CA LYS A 112 17.65 -6.70 23.78
C LYS A 112 16.70 -6.33 22.63
N SER A 113 17.00 -5.24 21.92
CA SER A 113 16.26 -4.85 20.71
C SER A 113 16.24 -5.99 19.68
N LEU A 114 15.23 -5.98 18.80
CA LEU A 114 15.10 -7.01 17.76
C LEU A 114 16.35 -7.07 16.86
N GLU A 115 16.98 -5.91 16.57
CA GLU A 115 18.25 -5.80 15.86
C GLU A 115 19.39 -6.57 16.56
N LYS A 116 19.49 -6.45 17.90
CA LYS A 116 20.49 -7.16 18.70
C LYS A 116 20.18 -8.65 18.83
N MET A 117 18.91 -9.05 18.75
CA MET A 117 18.53 -10.46 18.68
C MET A 117 18.93 -11.07 17.33
N ILE A 118 18.65 -10.38 16.22
CA ILE A 118 19.09 -10.79 14.87
C ILE A 118 20.62 -10.88 14.81
N SER A 119 21.32 -9.91 15.39
CA SER A 119 22.79 -9.91 15.45
C SER A 119 23.38 -11.08 16.25
N LYS A 120 22.64 -11.66 17.20
CA LYS A 120 23.05 -12.85 17.95
C LYS A 120 22.87 -14.16 17.19
N MET A 121 22.03 -14.17 16.15
CA MET A 121 21.78 -15.37 15.33
C MET A 121 22.92 -15.64 14.33
N LYS A 122 23.93 -14.77 14.27
CA LYS A 122 25.11 -14.92 13.40
C LYS A 122 26.40 -14.93 14.20
N ASP A 123 27.43 -15.51 13.58
CA ASP A 123 28.76 -15.61 14.14
C ASP A 123 29.36 -14.24 14.45
N LYS A 124 30.18 -14.16 15.50
CA LYS A 124 30.75 -12.92 16.08
C LYS A 124 31.57 -12.07 15.09
N ASP A 125 31.94 -12.62 13.95
CA ASP A 125 32.78 -11.97 12.94
C ASP A 125 32.03 -11.63 11.63
N TYR A 126 30.72 -11.90 11.55
CA TYR A 126 29.91 -11.69 10.34
C TYR A 126 29.83 -10.22 9.88
N ASP A 127 29.93 -9.26 10.81
CA ASP A 127 29.66 -7.83 10.57
C ASP A 127 30.87 -6.91 10.88
N LYS A 128 32.04 -7.48 11.22
CA LYS A 128 33.18 -6.68 11.71
C LYS A 128 33.83 -5.77 10.65
N ASN A 129 33.69 -6.12 9.37
CA ASN A 129 34.41 -5.48 8.28
C ASN A 129 33.49 -5.17 7.09
N ASN A 130 32.24 -4.79 7.32
CA ASN A 130 31.37 -4.37 6.22
C ASN A 130 31.91 -3.05 5.62
N PRO A 131 32.48 -3.08 4.40
CA PRO A 131 33.05 -1.88 3.79
C PRO A 131 31.98 -0.81 3.49
N TYR A 132 30.71 -1.18 3.57
CA TYR A 132 29.56 -0.36 3.24
C TYR A 132 28.90 0.30 4.45
N ASP A 133 29.43 0.14 5.67
CA ASP A 133 28.88 0.74 6.91
C ASP A 133 29.16 2.25 7.03
N MET A 134 29.03 2.98 5.92
CA MET A 134 29.03 4.43 5.92
C MET A 134 27.68 4.95 6.39
N ARG A 135 27.68 5.50 7.60
CA ARG A 135 26.51 6.14 8.20
C ARG A 135 26.55 7.66 8.03
N SER A 136 25.38 8.27 7.87
CA SER A 136 25.22 9.71 7.75
C SER A 136 23.88 10.13 8.33
N GLY A 137 23.83 11.32 8.94
CA GLY A 137 22.63 11.79 9.66
C GLY A 137 22.39 10.98 10.95
N LEU A 138 21.12 10.65 11.24
CA LEU A 138 20.66 9.92 12.44
C LEU A 138 21.03 8.41 12.42
N ASN A 139 22.27 8.07 12.06
CA ASN A 139 22.80 6.70 11.91
C ASN A 139 22.26 5.87 10.72
N HIS A 140 21.72 6.49 9.68
CA HIS A 140 21.31 5.76 8.47
C HIS A 140 22.53 5.38 7.61
N ARG A 141 22.57 4.12 7.17
CA ARG A 141 23.58 3.61 6.22
C ARG A 141 23.26 4.13 4.81
N LYS A 142 24.26 4.67 4.10
CA LYS A 142 24.06 5.38 2.81
C LYS A 142 24.41 4.56 1.56
N MET A 143 25.02 3.39 1.71
CA MET A 143 25.52 2.62 0.58
C MET A 143 25.44 1.13 0.86
N GLY A 144 24.93 0.33 -0.09
CA GLY A 144 25.16 -1.12 -0.14
C GLY A 144 24.14 -2.01 0.56
N HIS A 145 22.98 -1.46 0.92
CA HIS A 145 21.93 -2.22 1.61
C HIS A 145 20.65 -2.36 0.79
N ASP A 146 20.51 -1.59 -0.28
CA ASP A 146 19.50 -1.83 -1.30
C ASP A 146 19.95 -2.93 -2.26
N ILE A 147 19.10 -3.94 -2.53
CA ILE A 147 19.35 -4.92 -3.60
C ILE A 147 19.48 -4.23 -4.99
N PHE A 148 18.95 -3.01 -5.13
CA PHE A 148 19.15 -2.21 -6.33
C PHE A 148 20.53 -1.52 -6.36
N SER A 149 21.24 -1.42 -5.23
CA SER A 149 22.61 -0.88 -5.17
C SER A 149 23.63 -1.75 -5.93
N TYR A 150 23.33 -3.03 -6.16
CA TYR A 150 24.11 -3.91 -7.05
C TYR A 150 24.24 -3.35 -8.48
N ALA A 151 23.28 -2.54 -8.93
CA ALA A 151 23.32 -1.89 -10.24
C ALA A 151 24.23 -0.64 -10.28
N LYS A 152 24.78 -0.20 -9.14
CA LYS A 152 25.66 0.99 -9.09
C LYS A 152 27.01 0.67 -9.74
N LYS A 153 27.38 1.42 -10.78
CA LYS A 153 28.58 1.18 -11.61
C LYS A 153 29.67 2.26 -11.54
N SER A 154 29.51 3.25 -10.66
CA SER A 154 30.34 4.47 -10.68
C SER A 154 30.90 4.84 -9.31
N ILE A 155 31.50 3.85 -8.63
CA ILE A 155 32.21 4.07 -7.37
C ILE A 155 33.66 4.46 -7.69
N PRO A 156 34.17 5.62 -7.22
CA PRO A 156 35.54 6.07 -7.52
C PRO A 156 36.59 5.05 -7.07
N GLY A 157 37.63 4.82 -7.87
CA GLY A 157 38.69 3.86 -7.56
C GLY A 157 39.59 4.27 -6.40
N ASP A 158 39.79 5.57 -6.21
CA ASP A 158 40.55 6.19 -5.13
C ASP A 158 39.74 6.35 -3.83
N TYR A 159 38.46 5.97 -3.83
CA TYR A 159 37.63 5.94 -2.64
C TYR A 159 38.21 4.95 -1.61
N VAL A 160 38.49 5.43 -0.37
CA VAL A 160 39.07 4.58 0.68
C VAL A 160 37.98 3.94 1.54
N MET A 161 38.05 2.62 1.71
CA MET A 161 37.17 1.83 2.57
C MET A 161 37.94 0.72 3.30
N ARG A 162 37.30 0.03 4.26
CA ARG A 162 37.94 -1.08 4.97
C ARG A 162 37.91 -2.35 4.14
N ASP A 163 39.02 -3.05 4.04
CA ASP A 163 39.10 -4.37 3.42
C ASP A 163 38.58 -5.49 4.36
N LYS A 164 38.61 -6.75 3.90
CA LYS A 164 38.25 -7.95 4.69
C LYS A 164 39.00 -8.06 6.03
N LEU A 165 40.18 -7.46 6.14
CA LEU A 165 41.06 -7.50 7.32
C LEU A 165 40.89 -6.24 8.18
N GLY A 166 40.03 -5.30 7.79
CA GLY A 166 39.76 -4.05 8.49
C GLY A 166 40.73 -2.91 8.15
N ASN A 167 41.66 -3.11 7.22
CA ASN A 167 42.63 -2.09 6.81
C ASN A 167 41.99 -1.10 5.83
N LEU A 168 42.33 0.18 5.96
CA LEU A 168 41.90 1.20 5.01
C LEU A 168 42.68 1.05 3.70
N ARG A 169 41.98 0.81 2.60
CA ARG A 169 42.53 0.67 1.25
C ARG A 169 41.63 1.34 0.23
N THR A 170 42.19 1.74 -0.91
CA THR A 170 41.38 2.27 -2.00
C THR A 170 40.53 1.16 -2.62
N VAL A 171 39.39 1.50 -3.22
CA VAL A 171 38.56 0.53 -3.96
C VAL A 171 39.37 -0.17 -5.04
N ALA A 172 40.24 0.56 -5.75
CA ALA A 172 41.11 0.00 -6.77
C ALA A 172 42.05 -1.07 -6.21
N ASP A 173 42.60 -0.86 -5.01
CA ASP A 173 43.46 -1.82 -4.31
C ASP A 173 42.68 -3.05 -3.81
N ILE A 174 41.44 -2.85 -3.39
CA ILE A 174 40.58 -3.93 -2.88
C ILE A 174 40.14 -4.84 -4.02
N VAL A 175 39.72 -4.26 -5.15
CA VAL A 175 39.24 -5.01 -6.32
C VAL A 175 40.40 -5.60 -7.14
N GLY A 176 41.60 -5.02 -7.08
CA GLY A 176 42.77 -5.49 -7.83
C GLY A 176 42.85 -4.94 -9.26
N GLY A 177 42.35 -3.73 -9.49
CA GLY A 177 42.20 -3.12 -10.83
C GLY A 177 42.76 -1.70 -10.92
N SER A 178 44.03 -1.49 -10.58
CA SER A 178 44.68 -0.16 -10.45
C SER A 178 44.52 0.81 -11.64
N ASN A 179 44.18 0.31 -12.84
CA ASN A 179 44.00 1.12 -14.05
C ASN A 179 42.55 1.58 -14.28
N GLN A 180 41.59 1.18 -13.45
CA GLN A 180 40.19 1.60 -13.56
C GLN A 180 39.87 2.74 -12.60
N ASN A 181 39.26 3.81 -13.10
CA ASN A 181 38.87 4.97 -12.28
C ASN A 181 37.51 4.78 -11.57
N LYS A 182 36.70 3.81 -12.01
CA LYS A 182 35.36 3.56 -11.50
C LYS A 182 35.08 2.06 -11.44
N PHE A 183 34.42 1.63 -10.38
CA PHE A 183 34.07 0.24 -10.13
C PHE A 183 32.57 0.09 -9.85
N SER A 184 32.04 -1.11 -10.12
CA SER A 184 30.68 -1.45 -9.74
C SER A 184 30.61 -1.96 -8.30
N MET A 185 29.44 -1.83 -7.68
CA MET A 185 29.19 -2.38 -6.35
C MET A 185 29.40 -3.89 -6.33
N SER A 186 29.06 -4.57 -7.43
CA SER A 186 29.31 -6.00 -7.61
C SER A 186 30.82 -6.33 -7.53
N ASP A 187 31.69 -5.54 -8.15
CA ASP A 187 33.14 -5.77 -8.15
C ASP A 187 33.72 -5.71 -6.73
N ILE A 188 33.26 -4.73 -5.95
CA ILE A 188 33.69 -4.53 -4.56
C ILE A 188 33.15 -5.66 -3.67
N ILE A 189 31.89 -6.06 -3.85
CA ILE A 189 31.29 -7.18 -3.11
C ILE A 189 32.00 -8.49 -3.44
N ASN A 190 32.35 -8.71 -4.71
CA ASN A 190 33.14 -9.87 -5.13
C ASN A 190 34.49 -9.91 -4.41
N ALA A 191 35.22 -8.80 -4.40
CA ALA A 191 36.50 -8.72 -3.72
C ALA A 191 36.38 -8.90 -2.19
N THR A 192 35.31 -8.38 -1.59
CA THR A 192 35.13 -8.32 -0.13
C THR A 192 34.38 -9.51 0.48
N TYR A 193 33.58 -10.23 -0.30
CA TYR A 193 32.75 -11.34 0.20
C TYR A 193 32.82 -12.59 -0.68
N GLY A 194 33.39 -12.50 -1.88
CA GLY A 194 33.66 -13.68 -2.69
C GLY A 194 34.51 -14.67 -1.90
N ARG A 195 34.00 -15.89 -1.75
CA ARG A 195 34.82 -17.05 -1.40
C ARG A 195 35.60 -17.47 -2.64
N GLU A 196 36.78 -18.06 -2.46
CA GLU A 196 37.52 -18.77 -3.51
C GLU A 196 36.79 -20.07 -3.88
N THR A 197 35.52 -19.99 -4.24
CA THR A 197 34.79 -21.10 -4.82
C THR A 197 34.70 -20.85 -6.31
N ASN A 198 35.19 -21.79 -7.11
CA ASN A 198 35.09 -21.78 -8.57
C ASN A 198 33.64 -21.81 -9.11
N ASN A 199 32.63 -21.56 -8.25
CA ASN A 199 31.21 -21.63 -8.54
C ASN A 199 30.55 -20.25 -8.37
N PHE A 200 30.29 -19.61 -9.51
CA PHE A 200 29.58 -18.34 -9.67
C PHE A 200 28.31 -18.24 -8.81
N PHE A 201 27.48 -19.29 -8.79
CA PHE A 201 26.20 -19.34 -8.08
C PHE A 201 26.33 -19.35 -6.54
N ALA A 202 27.34 -20.03 -6.00
CA ALA A 202 27.59 -20.03 -4.55
C ALA A 202 27.99 -18.62 -4.06
N SER A 203 28.79 -17.91 -4.86
CA SER A 203 29.16 -16.53 -4.56
C SER A 203 27.97 -15.56 -4.62
N ILE A 204 26.95 -15.85 -5.42
CA ILE A 204 25.74 -15.01 -5.52
C ILE A 204 24.84 -15.24 -4.31
N TRP A 205 24.68 -16.49 -3.88
CA TRP A 205 23.85 -16.82 -2.72
C TRP A 205 24.41 -16.23 -1.42
N ASP A 206 25.72 -16.31 -1.19
CA ASP A 206 26.38 -15.71 -0.02
C ASP A 206 26.19 -14.17 0.01
N LYS A 207 26.14 -13.50 -1.16
CA LYS A 207 25.89 -12.05 -1.29
C LYS A 207 24.43 -11.68 -1.05
N ILE A 208 23.51 -12.48 -1.58
CA ILE A 208 22.07 -12.32 -1.34
C ILE A 208 21.78 -12.51 0.14
N GLU A 209 22.37 -13.52 0.79
CA GLU A 209 22.21 -13.77 2.22
C GLU A 209 22.71 -12.57 3.06
N HIS A 210 23.87 -12.00 2.72
CA HIS A 210 24.39 -10.80 3.39
C HIS A 210 23.49 -9.58 3.22
N THR A 211 22.96 -9.39 2.01
CA THR A 211 22.04 -8.28 1.70
C THR A 211 20.72 -8.44 2.46
N ILE A 212 20.14 -9.64 2.47
CA ILE A 212 18.90 -9.96 3.18
C ILE A 212 19.08 -9.79 4.69
N PHE A 213 20.21 -10.22 5.25
CA PHE A 213 20.48 -10.09 6.69
C PHE A 213 20.53 -8.63 7.13
N HIS A 214 21.23 -7.78 6.38
CA HIS A 214 21.27 -6.36 6.71
C HIS A 214 19.97 -5.65 6.43
N LEU A 215 19.27 -6.00 5.35
CA LEU A 215 17.92 -5.53 5.10
C LEU A 215 17.02 -5.84 6.31
N ALA A 216 17.05 -7.07 6.81
CA ALA A 216 16.29 -7.48 7.98
C ALA A 216 16.68 -6.69 9.25
N LYS A 217 17.98 -6.42 9.47
CA LYS A 217 18.45 -5.55 10.57
C LYS A 217 17.91 -4.13 10.43
N ASP A 218 18.02 -3.54 9.25
CA ASP A 218 17.63 -2.16 9.00
C ASP A 218 16.10 -1.98 9.10
N MET A 219 15.33 -2.94 8.57
CA MET A 219 13.86 -2.97 8.69
C MET A 219 13.38 -2.92 10.14
N VAL A 220 14.08 -3.58 11.06
CA VAL A 220 13.63 -3.69 12.45
C VAL A 220 14.08 -2.52 13.32
N THR A 221 14.88 -1.61 12.77
CA THR A 221 15.20 -0.36 13.44
C THR A 221 14.04 0.63 13.29
N PRO A 222 13.85 1.55 14.26
CA PRO A 222 12.83 2.58 14.12
C PRO A 222 13.08 3.56 12.96
N ASN A 223 14.32 3.55 12.47
CA ASN A 223 14.79 4.28 11.31
C ASN A 223 14.51 3.57 9.99
N GLY A 224 14.16 2.27 10.00
CA GLY A 224 13.84 1.44 8.83
C GLY A 224 14.87 1.41 7.69
N VAL A 225 14.50 0.77 6.58
CA VAL A 225 15.30 0.74 5.34
C VAL A 225 15.03 1.99 4.52
N PRO A 226 16.05 2.72 4.01
CA PRO A 226 15.85 3.84 3.08
C PRO A 226 14.93 3.43 1.91
N LEU A 227 14.21 4.39 1.35
CA LEU A 227 13.29 4.13 0.25
C LEU A 227 13.99 3.32 -0.85
N PRO A 228 13.40 2.20 -1.32
CA PRO A 228 14.02 1.40 -2.37
C PRO A 228 14.29 2.27 -3.59
N PHE A 229 15.35 1.96 -4.32
CA PHE A 229 15.84 2.69 -5.48
C PHE A 229 16.48 4.07 -5.20
N THR A 230 16.31 4.66 -4.01
CA THR A 230 16.95 5.96 -3.74
C THR A 230 18.47 5.87 -3.76
N GLU A 231 19.05 4.72 -3.41
CA GLU A 231 20.49 4.50 -3.51
C GLU A 231 21.04 4.56 -4.95
N LEU A 232 20.19 4.36 -5.97
CA LEU A 232 20.59 4.56 -7.39
C LEU A 232 20.92 6.02 -7.69
N CYS A 233 20.41 6.95 -6.89
CA CYS A 233 20.62 8.39 -7.04
C CYS A 233 21.81 8.92 -6.20
N ASN A 234 22.53 8.02 -5.52
CA ASN A 234 23.72 8.38 -4.75
C ASN A 234 24.82 8.96 -5.65
N GLN A 235 25.28 10.18 -5.35
CA GLN A 235 26.41 10.85 -5.98
C GLN A 235 27.62 10.85 -5.05
N PHE A 236 28.80 10.53 -5.58
CA PHE A 236 30.05 10.72 -4.87
C PHE A 236 30.48 12.17 -4.98
N THR A 237 30.70 12.81 -3.85
CA THR A 237 31.14 14.20 -3.73
C THR A 237 32.49 14.22 -3.04
N THR A 238 33.44 15.01 -3.53
CA THR A 238 34.75 15.16 -2.86
C THR A 238 34.55 15.79 -1.48
N LYS A 239 35.16 15.19 -0.45
CA LYS A 239 35.10 15.71 0.92
C LYS A 239 36.49 15.67 1.56
N ASN A 240 36.74 16.61 2.45
CA ASN A 240 37.95 16.61 3.27
C ASN A 240 37.79 15.63 4.45
N ASN A 241 37.84 14.33 4.15
CA ASN A 241 37.75 13.25 5.11
C ASN A 241 38.73 12.11 4.72
N VAL A 242 38.85 11.10 5.59
CA VAL A 242 39.77 9.96 5.40
C VAL A 242 39.56 9.24 4.05
N SER A 243 38.33 9.27 3.52
CA SER A 243 37.99 8.65 2.24
C SER A 243 38.14 9.54 1.02
N GLY A 244 38.45 10.84 1.16
CA GLY A 244 38.48 11.82 0.06
C GLY A 244 37.10 12.13 -0.57
N TYR A 245 36.08 11.33 -0.24
CA TYR A 245 34.72 11.43 -0.77
C TYR A 245 33.67 11.27 0.34
N GLY A 246 32.49 11.83 0.11
CA GLY A 246 31.24 11.48 0.76
C GLY A 246 30.18 11.04 -0.25
N VAL A 247 29.16 10.34 0.23
CA VAL A 247 27.98 9.99 -0.57
C VAL A 247 26.87 10.99 -0.26
N ASP A 248 26.43 11.71 -1.29
CA ASP A 248 25.27 12.60 -1.27
C ASP A 248 24.10 11.88 -1.94
N ASN A 249 22.92 11.93 -1.33
CA ASN A 249 21.72 11.37 -1.93
C ASN A 249 20.65 12.45 -1.89
N LYS A 250 20.69 13.36 -2.86
CA LYS A 250 19.79 14.53 -2.85
C LYS A 250 18.31 14.16 -2.75
N ILE A 251 17.90 13.01 -3.30
CA ILE A 251 16.52 12.53 -3.18
C ILE A 251 16.24 12.14 -1.74
N LEU A 252 17.05 11.23 -1.18
CA LEU A 252 16.93 10.80 0.22
C LEU A 252 17.07 12.01 1.14
N ASP A 253 18.16 12.78 1.06
CA ASP A 253 18.43 13.96 1.90
C ASP A 253 17.31 15.04 1.79
N SER A 254 16.56 15.11 0.67
CA SER A 254 15.40 16.02 0.54
C SER A 254 14.10 15.45 1.13
N ILE A 255 13.86 14.14 1.02
CA ILE A 255 12.62 13.49 1.49
C ILE A 255 12.79 12.84 2.87
N GLN A 256 14.01 12.75 3.39
CA GLN A 256 14.38 12.05 4.63
C GLN A 256 13.85 12.77 5.89
N ASN A 257 13.38 14.00 5.79
CA ASN A 257 12.71 14.64 6.92
C ASN A 257 11.19 14.35 6.94
N GLU A 258 10.61 13.90 5.82
CA GLU A 258 9.15 13.87 5.63
C GLU A 258 8.59 12.47 5.31
N PHE A 259 9.38 11.60 4.68
CA PHE A 259 8.91 10.28 4.22
C PHE A 259 10.05 9.28 4.28
N VAL A 260 10.22 8.58 5.41
CA VAL A 260 11.34 7.64 5.48
C VAL A 260 11.00 6.33 6.14
N THR A 261 11.21 5.34 5.28
CA THR A 261 11.62 3.97 5.51
C THR A 261 10.55 2.92 5.60
N MET A 262 10.85 1.80 4.94
CA MET A 262 10.13 0.56 5.14
C MET A 262 10.56 -0.01 6.48
N ARG A 263 9.62 -0.07 7.41
CA ARG A 263 9.83 -0.56 8.78
C ARG A 263 9.24 -1.94 8.94
N ALA A 264 9.70 -2.66 9.96
CA ALA A 264 9.13 -3.94 10.35
C ALA A 264 7.64 -3.77 10.70
N SER A 265 7.24 -2.62 11.28
CA SER A 265 5.84 -2.27 11.53
C SER A 265 4.97 -2.32 10.29
N ASP A 266 5.53 -2.02 9.13
CA ASP A 266 4.80 -1.95 7.86
C ASP A 266 4.47 -3.36 7.39
N LEU A 267 5.47 -4.25 7.42
CA LEU A 267 5.28 -5.66 7.09
C LEU A 267 4.39 -6.38 8.09
N THR A 268 4.57 -6.15 9.40
CA THR A 268 3.75 -6.82 10.42
C THR A 268 2.31 -6.36 10.36
N SER A 269 2.05 -5.08 10.04
CA SER A 269 0.69 -4.58 9.80
C SER A 269 0.05 -5.23 8.58
N ILE A 270 0.79 -5.37 7.47
CA ILE A 270 0.32 -6.08 6.28
C ILE A 270 0.00 -7.55 6.61
N ALA A 271 0.94 -8.25 7.24
CA ALA A 271 0.78 -9.66 7.60
C ALA A 271 -0.41 -9.88 8.54
N PHE A 272 -0.61 -8.97 9.50
CA PHE A 272 -1.76 -9.01 10.39
C PHE A 272 -3.08 -8.80 9.62
N ILE A 273 -3.16 -7.76 8.79
CA ILE A 273 -4.35 -7.47 7.98
C ILE A 273 -4.70 -8.67 7.10
N ASP A 274 -3.73 -9.22 6.37
CA ASP A 274 -3.93 -10.39 5.51
C ASP A 274 -4.38 -11.63 6.31
N SER A 275 -3.82 -11.85 7.51
CA SER A 275 -4.18 -12.99 8.35
C SER A 275 -5.60 -12.88 8.91
N ILE A 276 -6.00 -11.69 9.36
CA ILE A 276 -7.37 -11.48 9.87
C ILE A 276 -8.37 -11.52 8.73
N HIS A 277 -8.05 -10.98 7.56
CA HIS A 277 -8.89 -11.12 6.37
C HIS A 277 -9.05 -12.58 5.96
N LEU A 278 -7.99 -13.38 5.97
CA LEU A 278 -8.10 -14.82 5.70
C LEU A 278 -9.07 -15.51 6.66
N LEU A 279 -9.03 -15.17 7.95
CA LEU A 279 -9.98 -15.67 8.93
C LEU A 279 -11.40 -15.18 8.65
N PHE A 280 -11.55 -13.90 8.35
CA PHE A 280 -12.84 -13.28 8.02
C PHE A 280 -13.49 -13.94 6.79
N TYR A 281 -12.71 -14.21 5.75
CA TYR A 281 -13.18 -14.88 4.54
C TYR A 281 -13.64 -16.31 4.80
N LYS A 282 -12.98 -17.03 5.73
CA LYS A 282 -13.44 -18.36 6.15
C LYS A 282 -14.77 -18.30 6.89
N LEU A 283 -15.02 -17.26 7.68
CA LEU A 283 -16.32 -17.07 8.34
C LEU A 283 -17.43 -16.77 7.32
N LYS A 284 -17.09 -16.03 6.26
CA LYS A 284 -18.01 -15.67 5.17
C LYS A 284 -18.11 -16.71 4.07
N GLU A 285 -17.27 -17.75 4.10
CA GLU A 285 -17.18 -18.75 3.04
C GLU A 285 -18.56 -19.31 2.73
N ASN A 286 -19.35 -19.67 3.75
CA ASN A 286 -20.68 -20.24 3.58
C ASN A 286 -21.67 -19.32 2.86
N GLU A 287 -21.60 -18.02 3.11
CA GLU A 287 -22.45 -17.02 2.47
C GLU A 287 -22.00 -16.76 1.03
N TRP A 288 -20.70 -16.85 0.76
CA TRP A 288 -20.10 -16.51 -0.52
C TRP A 288 -20.11 -17.64 -1.54
N LYS A 289 -20.34 -18.89 -1.14
CA LYS A 289 -20.36 -20.09 -2.03
C LYS A 289 -21.35 -19.99 -3.18
N LYS A 290 -22.38 -19.14 -3.04
CA LYS A 290 -23.42 -18.92 -4.05
C LYS A 290 -22.98 -18.01 -5.20
N PHE A 291 -21.85 -17.31 -5.04
CA PHE A 291 -21.31 -16.39 -6.04
C PHE A 291 -20.16 -17.01 -6.82
N ASP A 292 -19.88 -16.46 -7.99
CA ASP A 292 -18.73 -16.86 -8.79
C ASP A 292 -17.40 -16.43 -8.15
N ILE A 293 -16.32 -17.10 -8.53
CA ILE A 293 -15.00 -16.88 -7.94
C ILE A 293 -14.45 -15.47 -8.19
N ASP A 294 -14.75 -14.85 -9.34
CA ASP A 294 -14.27 -13.52 -9.68
C ASP A 294 -14.96 -12.46 -8.81
N THR A 295 -16.26 -12.62 -8.55
CA THR A 295 -17.02 -11.75 -7.63
C THR A 295 -16.53 -11.89 -6.19
N ILE A 296 -16.25 -13.12 -5.74
CA ILE A 296 -15.66 -13.37 -4.42
C ILE A 296 -14.29 -12.68 -4.31
N ASP A 297 -13.43 -12.83 -5.31
CA ASP A 297 -12.08 -12.27 -5.29
C ASP A 297 -12.08 -10.74 -5.42
N ALA A 298 -13.01 -10.16 -6.19
CA ALA A 298 -13.26 -8.72 -6.20
C ALA A 298 -13.66 -8.21 -4.82
N THR A 299 -14.57 -8.92 -4.13
CA THR A 299 -15.04 -8.56 -2.79
C THR A 299 -13.90 -8.62 -1.75
N LYS A 300 -13.10 -9.70 -1.77
CA LYS A 300 -11.89 -9.80 -0.94
C LYS A 300 -10.92 -8.65 -1.21
N ALA A 301 -10.73 -8.25 -2.47
CA ALA A 301 -9.86 -7.14 -2.83
C ALA A 301 -10.41 -5.81 -2.31
N GLN A 302 -11.72 -5.55 -2.41
CA GLN A 302 -12.39 -4.36 -1.86
C GLN A 302 -12.21 -4.25 -0.33
N LEU A 303 -12.42 -5.35 0.39
CA LEU A 303 -12.24 -5.39 1.85
C LEU A 303 -10.78 -5.15 2.26
N LYS A 304 -9.81 -5.68 1.50
CA LYS A 304 -8.38 -5.37 1.70
C LYS A 304 -8.06 -3.91 1.46
N VAL A 305 -8.62 -3.30 0.40
CA VAL A 305 -8.45 -1.86 0.13
C VAL A 305 -8.90 -1.04 1.33
N LEU A 306 -10.08 -1.33 1.89
CA LEU A 306 -10.59 -0.62 3.06
C LEU A 306 -9.66 -0.73 4.27
N SER A 307 -9.17 -1.93 4.59
CA SER A 307 -8.24 -2.13 5.70
C SER A 307 -6.90 -1.45 5.47
N TYR A 308 -6.33 -1.56 4.27
CA TYR A 308 -5.06 -0.93 3.93
C TYR A 308 -5.16 0.59 3.95
N CYS A 309 -6.19 1.17 3.33
CA CYS A 309 -6.44 2.62 3.40
C CYS A 309 -6.59 3.09 4.84
N SER A 310 -7.38 2.39 5.65
CA SER A 310 -7.59 2.74 7.06
C SER A 310 -6.30 2.68 7.86
N CYS A 311 -5.46 1.67 7.61
CA CYS A 311 -4.15 1.53 8.25
C CYS A 311 -3.20 2.66 7.85
N VAL A 312 -3.04 2.93 6.55
CA VAL A 312 -2.19 4.02 6.04
C VAL A 312 -2.66 5.37 6.59
N ILE A 313 -3.96 5.68 6.53
CA ILE A 313 -4.51 6.93 7.07
C ILE A 313 -4.22 7.05 8.56
N THR A 314 -4.38 5.96 9.33
CA THR A 314 -4.10 5.97 10.77
C THR A 314 -2.61 6.14 11.06
N GLN A 315 -1.72 5.45 10.34
CA GLN A 315 -0.27 5.60 10.48
C GLN A 315 0.18 7.01 10.08
N MET A 316 -0.40 7.59 9.04
CA MET A 316 -0.16 8.98 8.64
C MET A 316 -0.70 9.98 9.67
N PHE A 317 -1.87 9.72 10.27
CA PHE A 317 -2.40 10.55 11.33
C PHE A 317 -1.47 10.53 12.56
N LEU A 318 -1.01 9.35 12.97
CA LEU A 318 0.00 9.21 14.03
C LEU A 318 1.35 9.86 13.65
N TYR A 319 1.69 9.91 12.35
CA TYR A 319 2.86 10.58 11.82
C TYR A 319 2.74 12.12 11.82
N LEU A 320 1.54 12.65 11.59
CA LEU A 320 1.32 14.10 11.51
C LEU A 320 1.04 14.74 12.88
N PHE A 321 0.49 13.98 13.84
CA PHE A 321 0.07 14.51 15.14
C PHE A 321 0.79 13.77 16.28
N GLN A 322 1.44 14.50 17.21
CA GLN A 322 1.94 13.88 18.44
C GLN A 322 0.78 13.47 19.34
N THR A 323 0.94 12.42 20.13
CA THR A 323 -0.03 12.05 21.18
C THR A 323 -0.31 13.22 22.13
N GLN A 324 0.71 14.06 22.39
CA GLN A 324 0.58 15.32 23.14
C GLN A 324 -0.29 16.35 22.40
N ASP A 325 -0.10 16.52 21.09
CA ASP A 325 -0.90 17.45 20.27
C ASP A 325 -2.38 17.05 20.23
N ILE A 326 -2.67 15.75 20.28
CA ILE A 326 -4.03 15.19 20.30
C ILE A 326 -4.71 15.39 21.66
N GLN A 327 -3.95 15.42 22.76
CA GLN A 327 -4.49 15.65 24.11
C GLN A 327 -4.81 17.13 24.36
N ASP A 328 -4.13 18.05 23.68
CA ASP A 328 -4.36 19.50 23.78
C ASP A 328 -5.50 20.00 22.86
N PHE A 329 -6.22 19.10 22.18
CA PHE A 329 -7.31 19.43 21.26
C PHE A 329 -8.63 19.77 21.99
N HIS A 330 -8.63 20.82 22.82
CA HIS A 330 -9.87 21.39 23.35
C HIS A 330 -10.56 22.36 22.36
N SER A 331 -9.89 22.78 21.28
CA SER A 331 -10.54 23.47 20.15
C SER A 331 -9.80 23.32 18.81
N LEU A 332 -10.56 23.16 17.72
CA LEU A 332 -10.07 23.02 16.33
C LEU A 332 -9.14 24.17 15.89
N LYS A 333 -9.30 25.36 16.50
CA LYS A 333 -8.61 26.59 16.14
C LYS A 333 -7.19 26.67 16.75
N GLU A 334 -6.97 26.05 17.90
CA GLU A 334 -5.65 25.95 18.54
C GLU A 334 -4.80 24.83 17.95
N GLY A 335 -5.41 23.70 17.56
CA GLY A 335 -4.72 22.60 16.88
C GLY A 335 -4.03 23.04 15.57
N ILE A 336 -4.69 23.88 14.76
CA ILE A 336 -4.11 24.44 13.52
C ILE A 336 -2.97 25.42 13.82
N LYS A 337 -3.03 26.15 14.93
CA LYS A 337 -2.02 27.14 15.33
C LYS A 337 -0.77 26.52 15.95
N ASN A 338 -0.90 25.33 16.55
CA ASN A 338 0.23 24.55 17.08
C ASN A 338 0.89 23.68 16.01
N ALA A 339 0.13 23.18 15.02
CA ALA A 339 0.68 22.45 13.86
C ALA A 339 1.66 23.28 13.01
N THR A 340 1.59 24.61 13.08
CA THR A 340 2.51 25.53 12.39
C THR A 340 3.80 25.84 13.18
N LYS A 341 3.93 25.33 14.42
CA LYS A 341 5.15 25.36 15.23
C LYS A 341 5.85 24.00 15.25
N THR A 342 5.80 23.25 14.15
CA THR A 342 6.42 21.93 14.01
C THR A 342 7.92 22.02 14.26
N LYS A 343 8.33 21.74 15.50
CA LYS A 343 9.68 21.29 15.80
C LYS A 343 9.89 20.01 14.99
N ASP A 344 10.90 20.02 14.14
CA ASP A 344 11.39 18.86 13.40
C ASP A 344 11.31 17.60 14.28
N ARG A 345 10.50 16.63 13.87
CA ARG A 345 9.94 15.61 14.75
C ARG A 345 10.96 14.55 15.19
N LYS A 346 12.21 14.64 14.71
CA LYS A 346 13.37 13.75 15.01
C LYS A 346 12.96 12.32 15.31
N THR A 347 12.81 11.50 14.26
CA THR A 347 12.61 10.03 14.27
C THR A 347 11.49 9.49 15.17
N ASN A 348 10.41 9.02 14.52
CA ASN A 348 9.19 8.45 15.12
C ASN A 348 9.42 7.06 15.74
N ALA A 349 10.28 6.97 16.75
CA ALA A 349 10.81 5.69 17.17
C ALA A 349 9.83 4.78 17.93
N ASN A 350 8.63 5.26 18.31
CA ASN A 350 7.77 4.54 19.27
C ASN A 350 6.26 4.66 19.08
N ASP A 351 5.76 5.43 18.10
CA ASP A 351 4.33 5.74 17.98
C ASP A 351 3.63 5.09 16.78
N GLY A 352 4.33 4.26 16.00
CA GLY A 352 3.75 3.57 14.84
C GLY A 352 3.50 4.48 13.63
N GLY A 353 3.85 5.77 13.72
CA GLY A 353 3.59 6.76 12.68
C GLY A 353 4.61 6.69 11.55
N THR A 354 4.14 6.38 10.34
CA THR A 354 4.93 6.35 9.09
C THR A 354 4.03 6.48 7.86
N LEU A 355 4.65 6.73 6.70
CA LEU A 355 4.03 6.49 5.41
C LEU A 355 4.39 5.08 4.93
N ASN A 356 3.44 4.15 5.08
CA ASN A 356 3.63 2.75 4.66
C ASN A 356 3.48 2.60 3.13
N TRP A 357 4.56 2.89 2.40
CA TRP A 357 4.61 2.83 0.94
C TRP A 357 4.32 1.45 0.36
N VAL A 358 4.73 0.38 1.03
CA VAL A 358 4.44 -1.00 0.58
C VAL A 358 2.93 -1.23 0.57
N MET A 359 2.25 -0.80 1.64
CA MET A 359 0.80 -0.90 1.73
C MET A 359 0.09 -0.01 0.70
N ILE A 360 0.64 1.16 0.35
CA ILE A 360 0.13 1.99 -0.75
C ILE A 360 0.18 1.24 -2.08
N VAL A 361 1.30 0.58 -2.40
CA VAL A 361 1.42 -0.25 -3.61
C VAL A 361 0.41 -1.40 -3.58
N LEU A 362 0.16 -2.01 -2.42
CA LEU A 362 -0.87 -3.04 -2.26
C LEU A 362 -2.28 -2.50 -2.45
N ILE A 363 -2.58 -1.26 -2.03
CA ILE A 363 -3.87 -0.60 -2.33
C ILE A 363 -4.05 -0.50 -3.84
N PHE A 364 -3.07 0.05 -4.56
CA PHE A 364 -3.14 0.15 -6.02
C PHE A 364 -3.33 -1.22 -6.68
N LYS A 365 -2.58 -2.23 -6.25
CA LYS A 365 -2.74 -3.62 -6.74
C LYS A 365 -4.18 -4.10 -6.56
N ASN A 366 -4.75 -3.99 -5.36
CA ASN A 366 -6.11 -4.48 -5.09
C ASN A 366 -7.16 -3.66 -5.84
N VAL A 367 -7.01 -2.34 -5.98
CA VAL A 367 -7.90 -1.51 -6.79
C VAL A 367 -7.88 -1.96 -8.26
N CYS A 368 -6.70 -2.21 -8.84
CA CYS A 368 -6.59 -2.76 -10.19
C CYS A 368 -7.25 -4.13 -10.31
N GLN A 369 -7.13 -4.99 -9.29
CA GLN A 369 -7.82 -6.28 -9.26
C GLN A 369 -9.34 -6.13 -9.26
N VAL A 370 -9.88 -5.21 -8.45
CA VAL A 370 -11.32 -4.92 -8.42
C VAL A 370 -11.81 -4.48 -9.79
N PHE A 371 -11.13 -3.52 -10.43
CA PHE A 371 -11.50 -3.06 -11.77
C PHE A 371 -11.41 -4.17 -12.82
N TYR A 372 -10.38 -5.02 -12.73
CA TYR A 372 -10.21 -6.16 -13.63
C TYR A 372 -11.38 -7.14 -13.53
N TYR A 373 -11.74 -7.57 -12.32
CA TYR A 373 -12.84 -8.51 -12.10
C TYR A 373 -14.19 -7.88 -12.47
N GLN A 374 -14.45 -6.65 -12.06
CA GLN A 374 -15.69 -5.94 -12.46
C GLN A 374 -15.81 -5.81 -13.98
N SER A 375 -14.73 -5.49 -14.69
CA SER A 375 -14.76 -5.43 -16.15
C SER A 375 -15.05 -6.79 -16.78
N LYS A 376 -14.56 -7.88 -16.19
CA LYS A 376 -14.81 -9.25 -16.66
C LYS A 376 -16.27 -9.63 -16.45
N THR A 377 -16.82 -9.41 -15.26
CA THR A 377 -18.25 -9.65 -14.95
C THR A 377 -19.17 -8.84 -15.84
N ASN A 378 -18.87 -7.54 -16.05
CA ASN A 378 -19.67 -6.69 -16.94
C ASN A 378 -19.67 -7.19 -18.39
N LYS A 379 -18.54 -7.70 -18.89
CA LYS A 379 -18.46 -8.28 -20.24
C LYS A 379 -19.28 -9.58 -20.34
N ALA A 380 -19.24 -10.42 -19.30
CA ALA A 380 -20.04 -11.63 -19.25
C ALA A 380 -21.55 -11.31 -19.27
N LEU A 381 -21.99 -10.37 -18.42
CA LEU A 381 -23.38 -9.91 -18.37
C LEU A 381 -23.87 -9.34 -19.70
N LEU A 382 -23.06 -8.49 -20.36
CA LEU A 382 -23.39 -7.96 -21.68
C LEU A 382 -23.50 -9.06 -22.73
N SER A 383 -22.63 -10.08 -22.66
CA SER A 383 -22.69 -11.23 -23.56
C SER A 383 -23.94 -12.08 -23.33
N GLU A 384 -24.32 -12.34 -22.08
CA GLU A 384 -25.54 -13.08 -21.73
C GLU A 384 -26.79 -12.31 -22.18
N GLN A 385 -26.83 -10.99 -21.96
CA GLN A 385 -27.91 -10.14 -22.43
C GLN A 385 -28.03 -10.13 -23.94
N GLN A 386 -26.90 -10.04 -24.66
CA GLN A 386 -26.90 -10.10 -26.12
C GLN A 386 -27.42 -11.45 -26.62
N GLN A 387 -27.00 -12.55 -25.99
CA GLN A 387 -27.47 -13.88 -26.36
C GLN A 387 -28.98 -14.04 -26.15
N LEU A 388 -29.52 -13.54 -25.03
CA LEU A 388 -30.96 -13.50 -24.74
C LEU A 388 -31.72 -12.69 -25.81
N ILE A 389 -31.19 -11.53 -26.21
CA ILE A 389 -31.78 -10.71 -27.28
C ILE A 389 -31.78 -11.48 -28.61
N ASP A 390 -30.67 -12.13 -28.95
CA ASP A 390 -30.54 -12.89 -30.20
C ASP A 390 -31.49 -14.11 -30.24
N GLU A 391 -31.70 -14.77 -29.09
CA GLU A 391 -32.67 -15.86 -28.95
C GLU A 391 -34.11 -15.36 -29.11
N LEU A 392 -34.47 -14.25 -28.47
CA LEU A 392 -35.81 -13.63 -28.62
C LEU A 392 -36.09 -13.17 -30.06
N LEU A 393 -35.08 -12.62 -30.76
CA LEU A 393 -35.21 -12.24 -32.17
C LEU A 393 -35.44 -13.47 -33.07
N LYS A 394 -34.73 -14.58 -32.82
CA LYS A 394 -34.96 -15.84 -33.55
C LYS A 394 -36.35 -16.42 -33.31
N GLU A 395 -36.85 -16.36 -32.08
CA GLU A 395 -38.23 -16.77 -31.80
C GLU A 395 -39.24 -15.89 -32.55
N GLN A 396 -39.03 -14.58 -32.56
CA GLN A 396 -39.90 -13.65 -33.30
C GLN A 396 -39.92 -13.94 -34.82
N GLU A 397 -38.76 -14.25 -35.42
CA GLU A 397 -38.67 -14.66 -36.83
C GLU A 397 -39.35 -16.01 -37.09
N SER A 398 -39.27 -16.94 -36.14
CA SER A 398 -39.94 -18.25 -36.19
C SER A 398 -41.46 -18.16 -36.13
N TYR A 399 -42.02 -17.25 -35.30
CA TYR A 399 -43.47 -17.04 -35.22
C TYR A 399 -44.02 -16.12 -36.31
N GLY A 400 -43.17 -15.31 -36.97
CA GLY A 400 -43.55 -14.42 -38.07
C GLY A 400 -43.86 -15.12 -39.40
N THR A 401 -43.52 -16.41 -39.56
CA THR A 401 -43.81 -17.22 -40.76
C THR A 401 -45.10 -18.05 -40.64
N THR A 402 -45.83 -17.96 -39.54
CA THR A 402 -47.12 -18.64 -39.34
C THR A 402 -48.18 -17.65 -38.87
N VAL A 403 -48.59 -16.76 -39.77
CA VAL A 403 -49.95 -16.19 -39.81
C VAL A 403 -50.37 -16.06 -41.27
#